data_AF-A0A536Q8B0-F1
#
_entry.id   AF-A0A536Q8B0-F1
#
_cell.length_a   1.000
_cell.length_b   1.000
_cell.length_c   1.000
_cell.angle_alpha   90.00
_cell.angle_beta   90.00
_cell.angle_gamma   90.00
#
_symmetry.space_group_name_H-M   'P 1'
#
loop_
_entity.id
_entity.type
_entity.pdbx_description
1 polymer ?
#
loop_
_entity_poly.entity_id
_entity_poly.type
_entity_poly.pdbx_seq_one_letter_code
_entity_poly.pdbx_strand_id
1 'polypeptide(L)'
;MIRRLLLLLFAVLLSSLAFAAPVSAGGNGAITSTTNMHGPFPSFHVDPTCGSPSGTLSGSGNAVFHTTINKAGDFWLTSTQEAWFTVVPDDSSLPNFAGHFATWFGISDNNRNSVTH
;
A
#
# COMPACT_ATOMS: atom_id res chain seq x y z
N MET A 1 -13.43 -12.99 40.56
CA MET A 1 -13.76 -11.98 39.52
C MET A 1 -12.69 -11.89 38.41
N ILE A 2 -11.40 -11.99 38.75
CA ILE A 2 -10.27 -11.94 37.79
C ILE A 2 -10.35 -13.00 36.67
N ARG A 3 -10.80 -14.22 36.96
CA ARG A 3 -10.91 -15.31 35.96
C ARG A 3 -11.93 -15.04 34.84
N ARG A 4 -13.03 -14.32 35.15
CA ARG A 4 -14.04 -13.91 34.16
C ARG A 4 -13.56 -12.73 33.32
N LEU A 5 -12.80 -11.82 33.93
CA LEU A 5 -12.21 -10.67 33.23
C LEU A 5 -11.12 -11.10 32.24
N LEU A 6 -10.27 -12.06 32.61
CA LEU A 6 -9.23 -12.62 31.73
C LEU A 6 -9.82 -13.36 30.52
N LEU A 7 -10.93 -14.09 30.70
CA LEU A 7 -11.63 -14.77 29.60
C LEU A 7 -12.24 -13.79 28.60
N LEU A 8 -12.79 -12.67 29.08
CA LEU A 8 -13.35 -11.62 28.22
C LEU A 8 -12.26 -10.88 27.45
N LEU A 9 -11.13 -10.56 28.08
CA LEU A 9 -9.98 -9.94 27.42
C LEU A 9 -9.41 -10.85 26.32
N PHE A 10 -9.33 -12.16 26.56
CA PHE A 10 -8.86 -13.12 25.56
C PHE A 10 -9.82 -13.26 24.38
N ALA A 11 -11.13 -13.23 24.63
CA ALA A 11 -12.15 -13.28 23.59
C ALA A 11 -12.17 -12.02 22.71
N VAL A 12 -11.94 -10.84 23.30
CA VAL A 12 -11.80 -9.58 22.55
C VAL A 12 -10.51 -9.55 21.73
N LEU A 13 -9.42 -10.11 22.27
CA LEU A 13 -8.15 -10.20 21.53
C LEU A 13 -8.26 -11.17 20.34
N LEU A 14 -8.98 -12.28 20.48
CA LEU A 14 -9.21 -13.23 19.38
C LEU A 14 -10.16 -12.68 18.30
N SER A 15 -11.16 -11.88 18.66
CA SER A 15 -12.11 -11.33 17.68
C SER A 15 -11.55 -10.18 16.86
N SER A 16 -10.46 -9.54 17.29
CA SER A 16 -9.72 -8.56 16.47
C SER A 16 -8.86 -9.18 15.37
N LEU A 17 -8.66 -10.50 15.34
CA LEU A 17 -7.98 -11.20 14.24
C LEU A 17 -9.00 -11.66 13.19
N ALA A 18 -9.69 -10.70 12.56
CA ALA A 18 -10.41 -10.97 11.32
C ALA A 18 -9.38 -11.13 10.19
N PHE A 19 -8.87 -12.34 10.00
CA PHE A 19 -8.13 -12.66 8.78
C PHE A 19 -9.09 -12.56 7.59
N ALA A 20 -8.86 -11.59 6.70
CA ALA A 20 -9.51 -11.58 5.40
C ALA A 20 -9.09 -12.85 4.65
N ALA A 21 -9.96 -13.85 4.61
CA ALA A 21 -9.71 -15.06 3.83
C ALA A 21 -9.73 -14.69 2.33
N PRO A 22 -8.73 -15.11 1.54
CA PRO A 22 -8.76 -14.88 0.10
C PRO A 22 -9.94 -15.65 -0.51
N VAL A 23 -10.82 -14.95 -1.23
CA VAL A 23 -11.86 -15.57 -2.05
C VAL A 23 -11.20 -16.10 -3.32
N SER A 24 -11.29 -17.42 -3.55
CA SER A 24 -10.79 -18.06 -4.77
C SER A 24 -11.89 -18.09 -5.83
N ALA A 25 -11.67 -17.40 -6.94
CA ALA A 25 -12.48 -17.53 -8.15
C ALA A 25 -12.00 -18.79 -8.91
N GLY A 26 -12.64 -19.93 -8.62
CA GLY A 26 -12.21 -21.29 -8.96
C GLY A 26 -12.23 -21.71 -10.44
N GLY A 27 -11.93 -20.82 -11.39
CA GLY A 27 -11.81 -21.18 -12.81
C GLY A 27 -10.40 -21.65 -13.23
N ASN A 28 -9.34 -20.99 -12.72
CA ASN A 28 -7.93 -21.27 -13.07
C ASN A 28 -7.00 -21.30 -11.83
N GLY A 29 -7.54 -21.59 -10.65
CA GLY A 29 -6.79 -21.51 -9.39
C GLY A 29 -6.25 -20.11 -9.10
N ALA A 30 -6.92 -19.06 -9.59
CA ALA A 30 -6.54 -17.69 -9.32
C ALA A 30 -6.83 -17.33 -7.87
N ILE A 31 -5.85 -16.70 -7.23
CA ILE A 31 -5.94 -16.13 -5.89
C ILE A 31 -5.96 -14.63 -6.05
N THR A 32 -7.01 -14.00 -5.53
CA THR A 32 -7.10 -12.55 -5.46
C THR A 32 -7.00 -12.11 -4.01
N SER A 33 -6.20 -11.07 -3.77
CA SER A 33 -6.08 -10.41 -2.49
C SER A 33 -6.30 -8.92 -2.65
N THR A 34 -6.92 -8.31 -1.64
CA THR A 34 -7.02 -6.85 -1.52
C THR A 34 -6.24 -6.40 -0.30
N THR A 35 -5.24 -5.56 -0.52
CA THR A 35 -4.45 -4.95 0.56
C THR A 35 -4.84 -3.49 0.68
N ASN A 36 -5.33 -3.10 1.86
CA ASN A 36 -5.60 -1.72 2.21
C ASN A 36 -4.48 -1.22 3.13
N MET A 37 -3.88 -0.10 2.79
CA MET A 37 -2.84 0.56 3.58
C MET A 37 -3.33 1.95 3.96
N HIS A 38 -3.10 2.32 5.22
CA HIS A 38 -3.52 3.60 5.78
C HIS A 38 -2.43 4.17 6.67
N GLY A 39 -2.31 5.50 6.67
CA GLY A 39 -1.39 6.22 7.55
C GLY A 39 -0.05 6.51 6.89
N PRO A 40 1.03 6.61 7.69
CA PRO A 40 2.32 7.09 7.21
C PRO A 40 2.96 6.09 6.23
N PHE A 41 3.46 6.61 5.12
CA PHE A 41 4.35 5.87 4.24
C PHE A 41 5.78 5.97 4.76
N PRO A 42 6.65 4.97 4.49
CA PRO A 42 8.07 5.08 4.75
C PRO A 42 8.63 6.33 4.09
N SER A 43 9.38 7.14 4.84
CA SER A 43 10.09 8.27 4.26
C SER A 43 11.25 7.79 3.39
N PHE A 44 11.51 8.47 2.29
CA PHE A 44 12.64 8.18 1.42
C PHE A 44 13.24 9.47 0.87
N HIS A 45 14.51 9.39 0.50
CA HIS A 45 15.20 10.50 -0.13
C HIS A 45 14.80 10.60 -1.60
N VAL A 46 14.58 11.81 -2.09
CA VAL A 46 14.21 12.12 -3.47
C VAL A 46 15.22 13.07 -4.09
N ASP A 47 15.64 12.75 -5.31
CA ASP A 47 16.47 13.60 -6.16
C ASP A 47 15.63 14.11 -7.33
N PRO A 48 15.50 15.44 -7.54
CA PRO A 48 14.71 15.96 -8.64
C PRO A 48 15.39 15.67 -9.98
N THR A 49 14.62 15.21 -10.96
CA THR A 49 15.12 14.98 -12.32
C THR A 49 15.56 16.27 -13.02
N CYS A 50 14.98 17.42 -12.62
CA CYS A 50 15.16 18.71 -13.30
C CYS A 50 15.91 19.77 -12.46
N GLY A 51 16.73 19.38 -11.49
CA GLY A 51 17.56 20.31 -10.72
C GLY A 51 17.54 20.05 -9.21
N SER A 52 17.62 21.13 -8.43
CA SER A 52 17.63 21.11 -6.96
C SER A 52 16.30 21.63 -6.40
N PRO A 53 15.93 21.30 -5.14
CA PRO A 53 16.71 20.53 -4.18
C PRO A 53 16.26 19.09 -4.01
N SER A 54 17.24 18.21 -3.78
CA SER A 54 17.03 16.92 -3.16
C SER A 54 16.58 17.08 -1.72
N GLY A 55 15.93 16.06 -1.18
CA GLY A 55 15.42 16.11 0.18
C GLY A 55 14.76 14.83 0.63
N THR A 56 14.27 14.85 1.86
CA THR A 56 13.50 13.74 2.42
C THR A 56 12.01 13.95 2.18
N LEU A 57 11.40 13.02 1.44
CA LEU A 57 9.96 12.93 1.30
C LEU A 57 9.37 12.11 2.44
N SER A 58 8.34 12.65 3.07
CA SER A 58 7.49 11.95 4.03
C SER A 58 6.03 12.21 3.69
N GLY A 59 5.14 11.27 4.00
CA GLY A 59 3.73 11.42 3.65
C GLY A 59 2.83 10.45 4.39
N SER A 60 1.53 10.71 4.33
CA SER A 60 0.50 9.88 4.93
C SER A 60 -0.74 9.89 4.05
N GLY A 61 -1.39 8.75 3.92
CA GLY A 61 -2.53 8.61 3.03
C GLY A 61 -3.15 7.23 3.06
N ASN A 62 -3.83 6.91 1.96
CA ASN A 62 -4.52 5.65 1.76
C ASN A 62 -4.06 5.02 0.45
N ALA A 63 -3.92 3.70 0.46
CA ALA A 63 -3.68 2.93 -0.75
C ALA A 63 -4.51 1.65 -0.73
N VAL A 64 -5.09 1.31 -1.87
CA VAL A 64 -5.78 0.04 -2.10
C VAL A 64 -5.10 -0.65 -3.26
N PHE A 65 -4.69 -1.90 -3.05
CA PHE A 65 -4.12 -2.75 -4.07
C PHE A 65 -5.01 -3.99 -4.24
N HIS A 66 -5.46 -4.26 -5.45
CA HIS A 66 -6.06 -5.53 -5.81
C HIS A 66 -5.04 -6.32 -6.63
N THR A 67 -4.61 -7.46 -6.09
CA THR A 67 -3.63 -8.32 -6.72
C THR A 67 -4.26 -9.67 -7.03
N THR A 68 -4.13 -10.12 -8.27
CA THR A 68 -4.55 -11.45 -8.71
C THR A 68 -3.34 -12.20 -9.27
N ILE A 69 -3.12 -13.42 -8.78
CA ILE A 69 -2.11 -14.34 -9.30
C ILE A 69 -2.80 -15.65 -9.67
N ASN A 70 -2.57 -16.15 -10.88
CA ASN A 70 -3.10 -17.44 -11.30
C ASN A 70 -2.09 -18.59 -11.10
N LYS A 71 -2.52 -19.83 -11.37
CA LYS A 71 -1.66 -21.02 -11.22
C LYS A 71 -0.42 -21.01 -12.13
N ALA A 72 -0.47 -20.32 -13.27
CA ALA A 72 0.66 -20.16 -14.17
C ALA A 72 1.65 -19.08 -13.71
N GLY A 73 1.31 -18.31 -12.68
CA GLY A 73 2.11 -17.18 -12.20
C GLY A 73 1.81 -15.86 -12.91
N ASP A 74 0.80 -15.82 -13.81
CA ASP A 74 0.39 -14.55 -14.41
C ASP A 74 -0.18 -13.64 -13.32
N PHE A 75 0.13 -12.34 -13.43
CA PHE A 75 -0.03 -11.34 -12.38
C PHE A 75 -0.84 -10.15 -12.90
N TRP A 76 -1.83 -9.76 -12.12
CA TRP A 76 -2.56 -8.51 -12.31
C TRP A 76 -2.54 -7.71 -11.02
N LEU A 77 -2.27 -6.42 -11.14
CA LEU A 77 -2.36 -5.47 -10.06
C LEU A 77 -3.14 -4.25 -10.52
N THR A 78 -4.08 -3.81 -9.70
CA THR A 78 -4.64 -2.47 -9.79
C THR A 78 -4.40 -1.75 -8.47
N SER A 79 -4.15 -0.45 -8.55
CA SER A 79 -3.86 0.37 -7.39
C SER A 79 -4.64 1.68 -7.47
N THR A 80 -5.15 2.12 -6.33
CA THR A 80 -5.58 3.51 -6.10
C THR A 80 -4.83 4.03 -4.89
N GLN A 81 -4.15 5.15 -5.02
CA GLN A 81 -3.39 5.77 -3.92
C GLN A 81 -3.71 7.25 -3.86
N GLU A 82 -3.87 7.75 -2.65
CA GLU A 82 -4.10 9.16 -2.37
C GLU A 82 -3.38 9.55 -1.09
N ALA A 83 -2.58 10.62 -1.13
CA ALA A 83 -1.80 11.03 0.02
C ALA A 83 -1.45 12.50 0.04
N TRP A 84 -1.17 12.99 1.24
CA TRP A 84 -0.46 14.24 1.47
C TRP A 84 1.02 13.94 1.72
N PHE A 85 1.90 14.77 1.19
CA PHE A 85 3.34 14.64 1.37
C PHE A 85 4.01 15.97 1.69
N THR A 86 5.17 15.89 2.31
CA THR A 86 6.10 16.99 2.51
C THR A 86 7.49 16.58 2.05
N VAL A 87 8.24 17.52 1.47
CA VAL A 87 9.66 17.37 1.16
C VAL A 87 10.42 18.38 2.00
N VAL A 88 11.34 17.88 2.82
CA VAL A 88 12.32 18.69 3.56
C VAL A 88 13.62 18.68 2.76
N PRO A 89 14.04 19.82 2.18
CA PRO A 89 15.28 19.90 1.42
C PRO A 89 16.52 19.55 2.24
N ASP A 90 17.54 19.00 1.60
CA ASP A 90 18.85 18.78 2.23
C ASP A 90 19.55 20.12 2.56
N ASP A 91 19.32 21.15 1.73
CA ASP A 91 19.71 22.53 2.00
C ASP A 91 18.66 23.21 2.88
N SER A 92 18.97 23.36 4.17
CA SER A 92 18.08 23.95 5.17
C SER A 92 17.80 25.45 4.99
N SER A 93 18.49 26.13 4.06
CA SER A 93 18.14 27.49 3.65
C SER A 93 16.92 27.56 2.73
N LEU A 94 16.52 26.42 2.15
CA LEU A 94 15.38 26.31 1.25
C LEU A 94 14.10 25.99 2.03
N PRO A 95 12.93 26.46 1.54
CA PRO A 95 11.66 26.18 2.19
C PRO A 95 11.26 24.71 2.04
N ASN A 96 10.50 24.21 3.01
CA ASN A 96 9.83 22.92 2.89
C ASN A 96 8.73 23.00 1.82
N PHE A 97 8.54 21.92 1.08
CA PHE A 97 7.47 21.78 0.10
C PHE A 97 6.41 20.82 0.62
N ALA A 98 5.15 21.06 0.28
CA ALA A 98 4.05 20.17 0.60
C ALA A 98 3.12 20.02 -0.60
N GLY A 99 2.48 18.87 -0.72
CA GLY A 99 1.55 18.60 -1.80
C GLY A 99 0.61 17.46 -1.50
N HIS A 100 -0.28 17.22 -2.47
CA HIS A 100 -1.19 16.09 -2.50
C HIS A 100 -1.03 15.38 -3.84
N PHE A 101 -1.18 14.06 -3.82
CA PHE A 101 -1.31 13.28 -5.04
C PHE A 101 -2.49 12.32 -4.93
N ALA A 102 -3.08 12.04 -6.09
CA ALA A 102 -3.95 10.91 -6.31
C ALA A 102 -3.48 10.21 -7.59
N THR A 103 -3.36 8.89 -7.53
CA THR A 103 -2.89 8.09 -8.67
C THR A 103 -3.58 6.74 -8.76
N TRP A 104 -3.74 6.28 -9.99
CA TRP A 104 -4.27 4.98 -10.35
C TRP A 104 -3.24 4.29 -11.25
N PHE A 105 -2.83 3.10 -10.84
CA PHE A 105 -1.83 2.31 -11.58
C PHE A 105 -2.37 0.92 -11.86
N GLY A 106 -1.89 0.32 -12.95
CA GLY A 106 -2.23 -1.05 -13.34
C GLY A 106 -1.04 -1.80 -13.90
N ILE A 107 -0.90 -3.08 -13.51
CA ILE A 107 0.07 -4.01 -14.11
C ILE A 107 -0.68 -5.23 -14.61
N SER A 108 -0.38 -5.66 -15.82
CA SER A 108 -0.81 -6.95 -16.36
C SER A 108 0.41 -7.65 -16.93
N ASP A 109 0.82 -8.74 -16.28
CA ASP A 109 2.01 -9.51 -16.64
C ASP A 109 1.64 -10.98 -16.85
N ASN A 110 2.07 -11.55 -17.96
CA ASN A 110 1.92 -12.96 -18.29
C ASN A 110 3.09 -13.45 -19.13
N ASN A 111 3.16 -14.75 -19.40
CA ASN A 111 4.27 -15.36 -20.15
C ASN A 111 4.45 -14.87 -21.61
N ARG A 112 3.62 -13.94 -22.10
CA ARG A 112 3.65 -13.43 -23.47
C ARG A 112 3.73 -11.90 -23.54
N ASN A 113 3.37 -11.19 -22.48
CA ASN A 113 3.27 -9.74 -22.50
C ASN A 113 3.33 -9.14 -21.09
N SER A 114 3.87 -7.93 -20.99
CA SER A 114 3.91 -7.13 -19.76
C SER A 114 3.50 -5.70 -20.08
N VAL A 115 2.45 -5.21 -19.41
CA VAL A 115 1.91 -3.86 -19.58
C VAL A 115 1.84 -3.15 -18.24
N THR A 116 2.33 -1.92 -18.20
CA THR A 116 2.22 -1.00 -17.06
C THR A 116 1.44 0.24 -17.53
N HIS A 117 0.39 0.60 -16.78
CA HIS A 117 -0.46 1.77 -16.99
C HIS A 117 -0.16 2.85 -15.97
#